data_AF-A0A9D9NIM4-F1
#
_entry.id   AF-A0A9D9NIM4-F1
#
_cell.length_a   1.000
_cell.length_b   1.000
_cell.length_c   1.000
_cell.angle_alpha   90.00
_cell.angle_beta   90.00
_cell.angle_gamma   90.00
#
_symmetry.space_group_name_H-M   'P 1'
#
loop_
_entity.id
_entity.type
_entity.pdbx_description
1 polymer ?
#
loop_
_entity_poly.entity_id
_entity_poly.type
_entity_poly.pdbx_seq_one_letter_code
_entity_poly.pdbx_strand_id
1 'polypeptide(L)'
;MNRFGKSLWECRSPVDKWCFSLKRMGTLDSLPEELRTDVFERLFRACEIAKFDRDTKLIYEKDMITERDYQNIIDTAAEDGRAVVLEFQGQSEEVFF
;
A
#
# COMPACT_ATOMS: atom_id res chain seq x y z
N MET A 1 8.28 -32.29 21.44
CA MET A 1 8.44 -30.94 22.02
C MET A 1 7.81 -29.93 21.07
N ASN A 2 6.76 -29.22 21.49
CA ASN A 2 5.99 -28.30 20.64
C ASN A 2 6.75 -26.97 20.44
N ARG A 3 7.52 -26.87 19.36
CA ARG A 3 8.39 -25.70 19.07
C ARG A 3 7.62 -24.42 18.72
N PHE A 4 6.30 -24.51 18.53
CA PHE A 4 5.43 -23.40 18.10
C PHE A 4 4.32 -23.11 19.12
N GLY A 5 4.49 -23.52 20.38
CA GLY A 5 3.48 -23.35 21.44
C GLY A 5 3.55 -22.03 22.21
N LYS A 6 4.56 -21.20 21.95
CA LYS A 6 4.80 -19.96 22.68
C LYS A 6 3.63 -18.99 22.52
N SER A 7 3.24 -18.36 23.62
CA SER A 7 2.34 -17.22 23.66
C SER A 7 3.09 -15.92 23.30
N LEU A 8 2.34 -14.85 23.05
CA LEU A 8 2.93 -13.58 22.57
C LEU A 8 3.97 -13.00 23.55
N TRP A 9 3.72 -13.09 24.86
CA TRP A 9 4.64 -12.62 25.90
C TRP A 9 5.92 -13.48 26.04
N GLU A 10 5.89 -14.72 25.55
CA GLU A 10 7.05 -15.62 25.49
C GLU A 10 7.90 -15.42 24.23
N CYS A 11 7.39 -14.68 23.24
CA CYS A 11 8.04 -14.45 21.95
C CYS A 11 9.08 -13.33 22.03
N ARG A 12 10.22 -13.63 22.67
CA ARG A 12 11.33 -12.65 22.86
C ARG A 12 12.23 -12.50 21.64
N SER A 13 12.40 -13.57 20.86
CA SER A 13 13.28 -13.53 19.67
C SER A 13 12.51 -13.14 18.40
N PRO A 14 13.18 -12.56 17.39
CA PRO A 14 12.55 -12.31 16.08
C PRO A 14 11.97 -13.57 15.45
N VAL A 15 12.67 -14.69 15.58
CA VAL A 15 12.22 -15.99 15.07
C VAL A 15 10.92 -16.43 15.74
N ASP A 16 10.81 -16.27 17.06
CA ASP A 16 9.57 -16.60 17.79
C ASP A 16 8.40 -15.74 17.32
N LYS A 17 8.64 -14.44 17.11
CA LYS A 17 7.63 -13.51 16.59
C LYS A 17 7.14 -13.93 15.20
N TRP A 18 8.05 -14.30 14.29
CA TRP A 18 7.69 -14.82 12.98
C TRP A 18 6.88 -16.12 13.07
N CYS A 19 7.34 -17.08 13.87
CA CYS A 19 6.65 -18.35 14.09
C CYS A 19 5.25 -18.16 14.68
N PHE A 20 5.10 -17.24 15.64
CA PHE A 20 3.81 -16.90 16.23
C PHE A 20 2.87 -16.27 15.21
N SER A 21 3.32 -15.22 14.52
CA SER A 21 2.54 -14.51 13.51
C SER A 21 2.01 -15.47 12.46
N LEU A 22 2.89 -16.27 11.84
CA LEU A 22 2.50 -17.21 10.79
C LEU A 22 1.53 -18.29 11.29
N LYS A 23 1.70 -18.77 12.53
CA LYS A 23 0.82 -19.80 13.09
C LYS A 23 -0.58 -19.28 13.42
N ARG A 24 -0.68 -18.03 13.87
CA ARG A 24 -1.94 -17.43 14.39
C ARG A 24 -2.61 -16.49 13.39
N MET A 25 -2.05 -16.34 12.19
CA MET A 25 -2.47 -15.35 11.20
C MET A 25 -3.96 -15.42 10.84
N GLY A 26 -4.53 -16.62 10.71
CA GLY A 26 -5.96 -16.80 10.43
C GLY A 26 -6.89 -16.44 11.59
N THR A 27 -6.36 -16.24 12.80
CA THR A 27 -7.11 -15.92 14.03
C THR A 27 -6.74 -14.55 14.61
N LEU A 28 -5.77 -13.85 14.03
CA LEU A 28 -5.35 -12.53 14.44
C LEU A 28 -6.22 -11.50 13.71
N ASP A 29 -7.17 -10.90 14.44
CA ASP A 29 -8.02 -9.83 13.89
C ASP A 29 -7.29 -8.49 13.79
N SER A 30 -6.26 -8.29 14.60
CA SER A 30 -5.42 -7.08 14.57
C SER A 30 -3.99 -7.40 14.97
N LEU A 31 -3.06 -6.50 14.60
CA LEU A 31 -1.65 -6.62 14.95
C LEU A 31 -1.43 -6.18 16.41
N PRO A 32 -1.01 -7.10 17.32
CA PRO A 32 -0.66 -6.77 18.68
C PRO A 32 0.53 -5.79 18.72
N GLU A 33 0.59 -4.97 19.77
CA GLU A 33 1.60 -3.92 19.92
C GLU A 33 3.04 -4.49 19.90
N GLU A 34 3.23 -5.68 20.46
CA GLU A 34 4.53 -6.37 20.53
C GLU A 34 5.06 -6.82 19.15
N LEU A 35 4.18 -6.87 18.14
CA LEU A 35 4.47 -7.21 16.75
C LEU A 35 4.38 -5.98 15.82
N ARG A 36 4.02 -4.80 16.33
CA ARG A 36 3.82 -3.58 15.54
C ARG A 36 5.16 -2.99 15.10
N THR A 37 5.69 -3.57 14.04
CA THR A 37 6.90 -3.11 13.34
C THR A 37 6.59 -3.04 11.84
N ASP A 38 7.27 -2.19 11.10
CA ASP A 38 7.03 -1.97 9.66
C ASP A 38 6.94 -3.28 8.85
N VAL A 39 7.84 -4.23 9.11
CA VAL A 39 7.86 -5.52 8.40
C VAL A 39 6.61 -6.35 8.67
N PHE A 40 6.13 -6.37 9.92
CA PHE A 40 4.91 -7.10 10.28
C PHE A 40 3.64 -6.36 9.85
N GLU A 41 3.64 -5.03 9.86
CA GLU A 41 2.52 -4.24 9.32
C GLU A 41 2.32 -4.50 7.83
N ARG A 42 3.41 -4.53 7.05
CA ARG A 42 3.37 -4.88 5.62
C ARG A 42 2.88 -6.31 5.40
N LEU A 43 3.34 -7.26 6.22
CA LEU A 43 2.86 -8.65 6.18
C LEU A 43 1.36 -8.71 6.43
N PHE A 44 0.86 -8.07 7.48
CA PHE A 44 -0.56 -8.07 7.83
C PHE A 44 -1.42 -7.42 6.74
N ARG A 45 -0.99 -6.29 6.18
CA ARG A 45 -1.69 -5.64 5.06
C ARG A 45 -1.82 -6.58 3.85
N ALA A 46 -0.76 -7.32 3.53
CA ALA A 46 -0.80 -8.32 2.45
C ALA A 46 -1.77 -9.46 2.77
N CYS A 47 -1.82 -9.91 4.02
CA CYS A 47 -2.75 -10.95 4.47
C CYS A 47 -4.22 -10.47 4.47
N GLU A 48 -4.49 -9.22 4.82
CA GLU A 48 -5.83 -8.64 4.75
C GLU A 48 -6.36 -8.65 3.32
N ILE A 49 -5.54 -8.21 2.36
CA ILE A 49 -5.89 -8.25 0.93
C ILE A 49 -6.07 -9.70 0.46
N ALA A 50 -5.22 -10.63 0.92
CA ALA A 50 -5.34 -12.04 0.57
C ALA A 50 -6.59 -12.72 1.15
N LYS A 51 -7.16 -12.18 2.24
CA LYS A 51 -8.39 -12.67 2.87
C LYS A 51 -9.66 -12.23 2.13
N PHE A 52 -9.57 -11.24 1.23
CA PHE A 52 -10.74 -10.74 0.52
C PHE A 52 -11.48 -11.86 -0.22
N ASP A 53 -12.80 -11.88 -0.04
CA ASP A 53 -13.67 -12.63 -0.93
C ASP A 53 -13.72 -11.97 -2.31
N ARG A 54 -14.40 -12.63 -3.25
CA ARG A 54 -14.44 -12.18 -4.64
C ARG A 54 -15.02 -10.79 -4.81
N ASP A 55 -16.07 -10.44 -4.06
CA ASP A 55 -16.77 -9.17 -4.20
C ASP A 55 -15.95 -8.05 -3.57
N THR A 56 -15.41 -8.29 -2.37
CA THR A 56 -14.49 -7.35 -1.70
C THR A 56 -13.25 -7.07 -2.55
N LYS A 57 -12.70 -8.10 -3.19
CA LYS A 57 -11.55 -7.94 -4.09
C LYS A 57 -11.89 -7.07 -5.30
N LEU A 58 -13.07 -7.25 -5.91
CA LEU A 58 -13.51 -6.45 -7.05
C LEU A 58 -13.71 -4.98 -6.67
N ILE A 59 -14.27 -4.71 -5.48
CA ILE A 59 -14.39 -3.34 -4.95
C ILE A 59 -12.99 -2.74 -4.74
N TYR A 60 -12.09 -3.47 -4.09
CA TYR A 60 -10.72 -3.01 -3.85
C TYR A 60 -9.97 -2.67 -5.15
N GLU A 61 -10.10 -3.51 -6.18
CA GLU A 61 -9.52 -3.26 -7.51
C GLU A 61 -10.13 -2.02 -8.16
N LYS A 62 -11.45 -1.84 -8.07
CA LYS A 62 -12.15 -0.65 -8.60
C LYS A 62 -11.71 0.63 -7.90
N ASP A 63 -11.56 0.60 -6.58
CA ASP A 63 -11.12 1.76 -5.80
C ASP A 63 -9.69 2.15 -6.21
N MET A 64 -8.80 1.15 -6.37
CA MET A 64 -7.43 1.39 -6.85
C MET A 64 -7.38 2.00 -8.26
N ILE A 65 -8.27 1.57 -9.16
CA ILE A 65 -8.37 2.14 -10.51
C ILE A 65 -8.84 3.60 -10.44
N THR A 66 -9.88 3.85 -9.64
CA THR A 66 -10.45 5.19 -9.44
C THR A 66 -9.40 6.18 -8.94
N GLU A 67 -8.64 5.81 -7.92
CA GLU A 67 -7.56 6.66 -7.39
C GLU A 67 -6.47 6.94 -8.43
N ARG A 68 -6.11 5.93 -9.24
CA ARG A 68 -5.14 6.10 -10.32
C ARG A 68 -5.67 7.03 -11.41
N ASP A 69 -6.93 6.90 -11.78
CA ASP A 69 -7.55 7.76 -12.79
C ASP A 69 -7.57 9.22 -12.33
N TYR A 70 -7.86 9.47 -11.05
CA TYR A 70 -7.76 10.81 -10.48
C TYR A 70 -6.36 11.39 -10.57
N GLN A 71 -5.33 10.60 -10.21
CA GLN A 71 -3.94 11.06 -10.32
C GLN A 71 -3.56 11.35 -11.77
N ASN A 72 -3.95 10.48 -12.71
CA ASN A 72 -3.68 10.67 -14.14
C ASN A 72 -4.34 11.95 -14.68
N ILE A 73 -5.57 12.27 -14.24
CA ILE A 73 -6.26 13.51 -14.62
C ILE A 73 -5.47 14.73 -14.13
N ILE A 74 -5.02 14.72 -12.87
CA ILE A 74 -4.23 15.81 -12.28
C ILE A 74 -2.92 15.99 -13.03
N ASP A 75 -2.21 14.88 -13.29
CA ASP A 75 -0.91 14.91 -13.97
C ASP A 75 -1.04 15.43 -15.40
N THR A 76 -2.06 14.98 -16.14
CA THR A 76 -2.36 15.44 -17.51
C THR A 76 -2.68 16.93 -17.51
N ALA A 77 -3.56 17.40 -16.62
CA ALA A 77 -3.89 18.83 -16.54
C ALA A 77 -2.66 19.69 -16.20
N ALA A 78 -1.76 19.19 -15.36
CA ALA A 78 -0.51 19.87 -15.03
C ALA A 78 0.48 19.89 -16.22
N GLU A 79 0.51 18.82 -17.03
CA GLU A 79 1.35 18.74 -18.23
C GLU A 79 0.84 19.65 -19.34
N ASP A 80 -0.46 19.63 -19.64
CA ASP A 80 -1.09 20.52 -20.61
C ASP A 80 -0.84 21.99 -20.24
N GLY A 81 -0.97 22.34 -18.96
CA GLY A 81 -0.65 23.68 -18.47
C GLY A 81 0.80 24.10 -18.72
N ARG A 82 1.77 23.18 -18.56
CA ARG A 82 3.18 23.45 -18.88
C ARG A 82 3.43 23.58 -20.38
N ALA A 83 2.79 22.73 -21.19
CA ALA A 83 2.90 22.79 -22.65
C ALA A 83 2.41 24.13 -23.19
N VAL A 84 1.25 24.60 -22.72
CA VAL A 84 0.69 25.90 -23.10
C VAL A 84 1.65 27.05 -22.77
N VAL A 85 2.27 27.05 -21.58
CA VAL A 85 3.26 28.07 -21.20
C VAL A 85 4.47 28.07 -22.15
N LEU A 86 4.97 26.89 -22.52
CA LEU A 86 6.10 26.76 -23.45
C LEU A 86 5.74 27.26 -24.86
N GLU A 87 4.54 26.96 -25.35
CA GLU A 87 4.04 27.46 -26.63
C GLU A 87 3.95 28.99 -26.65
N PHE A 88 3.39 29.60 -25.58
CA PHE A 88 3.32 31.05 -25.46
C PHE A 88 4.71 31.71 -25.37
N GLN A 89 5.67 31.08 -24.70
CA GLN A 89 7.05 31.58 -24.64
C GLN A 89 7.71 31.53 -26.03
N GLY A 90 7.61 30.41 -26.74
CA GLY A 90 8.15 30.29 -28.10
C GLY A 90 7.54 31.29 -29.07
N GLN A 91 6.22 31.48 -29.03
CA GLN A 91 5.54 32.51 -29.85
C GLN A 91 5.96 33.93 -29.45
N SER A 92 6.17 34.21 -28.16
CA SER A 92 6.64 35.52 -27.74
C SER A 92 8.03 35.84 -28.26
N GLU A 93 8.95 34.87 -28.27
CA GLU A 93 10.31 35.05 -28.77
C GLU A 93 10.37 35.24 -30.30
N GLU A 94 9.51 34.57 -31.07
CA GLU A 94 9.41 34.75 -32.53
C GLU A 94 8.87 36.13 -32.95
N VAL A 95 8.07 36.78 -32.10
CA VAL A 95 7.48 38.10 -32.39
C VAL A 95 8.46 39.27 -32.14
N PHE A 96 9.58 39.02 -31.47
CA PHE A 96 10.62 40.02 -31.20
C PHE A 96 11.80 40.04 -32.21
N PHE A 97 11.72 39.29 -33.32
CA PHE A 97 12.67 39.33 -34.44
C PHE A 97 12.03 39.86 -35.72
#